data_AF-A0AAW0GWR7-F1
#
_entry.id   AF-A0AAW0GWR7-F1
#
_cell.length_a   1.000
_cell.length_b   1.000
_cell.length_c   1.000
_cell.angle_alpha   90.00
_cell.angle_beta   90.00
_cell.angle_gamma   90.00
#
_symmetry.space_group_name_H-M   'P 1'
#
loop_
_entity.id
_entity.type
_entity.pdbx_description
1 polymer ?
#
loop_
_entity_poly.entity_id
_entity_poly.type
_entity_poly.pdbx_seq_one_letter_code
_entity_poly.pdbx_strand_id
1 'polypeptide(L)'
;MWQVWLVSFDSDNVTKYIDKSYEAALSLLDPSSRQRLSRFYRKEDTFRGLVGRLLSRVLLKEQGISPNDASFSTTEAGKPYVVGTNNWDQSFPVFTLVSR
;
A
#
# COMPACT_ATOMS: atom_id res chain seq x y z
N MET A 1 8.08 -18.26 -6.46
CA MET A 1 7.86 -18.40 -5.01
C MET A 1 6.72 -17.47 -4.64
N TRP A 2 5.67 -17.96 -3.96
CA TRP A 2 4.51 -17.14 -3.56
C TRP A 2 4.75 -16.57 -2.16
N GLN A 3 4.42 -15.30 -1.94
CA GLN A 3 4.52 -14.64 -0.63
C GLN A 3 3.17 -14.09 -0.18
N VAL A 4 2.88 -14.19 1.11
CA VAL A 4 1.65 -13.69 1.74
C VAL A 4 2.05 -12.76 2.88
N TRP A 5 1.53 -11.54 2.85
CA TRP A 5 1.78 -10.53 3.87
C TRP A 5 0.48 -10.25 4.63
N LEU A 6 0.54 -10.27 5.96
CA LEU A 6 -0.60 -10.06 6.83
C LEU A 6 -0.31 -8.93 7.81
N VAL A 7 -1.28 -8.04 7.98
CA VAL A 7 -1.24 -6.97 8.98
C VAL A 7 -2.39 -7.21 9.95
N SER A 8 -2.06 -7.49 11.20
CA SER A 8 -3.03 -7.59 12.30
C SER A 8 -3.11 -6.26 13.05
N PHE A 9 -4.31 -5.85 13.41
CA PHE A 9 -4.54 -4.69 14.25
C PHE A 9 -5.70 -4.96 15.19
N ASP A 10 -5.67 -4.29 16.33
CA ASP A 10 -6.77 -4.28 17.29
C ASP A 10 -7.78 -3.20 16.91
N SER A 11 -9.01 -3.61 16.59
CA SER A 11 -10.09 -2.70 16.18
C SER A 11 -10.41 -1.66 17.26
N ASP A 12 -10.33 -2.05 18.52
CA ASP A 12 -10.75 -1.21 19.65
C ASP A 12 -9.74 -0.10 19.90
N ASN A 13 -8.48 -0.35 19.55
CA ASN A 13 -7.39 0.59 19.69
C ASN A 13 -7.04 1.35 18.40
N VAL A 14 -7.48 0.89 17.22
CA VAL A 14 -7.18 1.55 15.93
C VAL A 14 -7.55 3.03 15.95
N THR A 15 -8.73 3.36 16.48
CA THR A 15 -9.22 4.74 16.51
C THR A 15 -8.32 5.68 17.31
N LYS A 16 -7.57 5.16 18.28
CA LYS A 16 -6.65 5.94 19.13
C LYS A 16 -5.33 6.26 18.42
N TYR A 17 -4.85 5.36 17.56
CA TYR A 17 -3.55 5.49 16.89
C TYR A 17 -3.67 6.03 15.46
N ILE A 18 -4.83 5.88 14.83
CA ILE A 18 -5.04 6.28 13.44
C ILE A 18 -4.81 7.78 13.27
N ASP A 19 -5.39 8.64 14.10
CA ASP A 19 -5.43 10.09 13.82
C ASP A 19 -4.04 10.73 13.62
N LYS A 20 -2.98 10.28 14.33
CA LYS A 20 -1.61 10.81 14.14
C LYS A 20 -0.91 10.28 12.88
N SER A 21 -1.10 9.01 12.56
CA SER A 21 -0.43 8.34 11.43
C SER A 21 -1.25 8.39 10.14
N TYR A 22 -2.53 8.74 10.25
CA TYR A 22 -3.50 8.73 9.16
C TYR A 22 -3.22 9.80 8.11
N GLU A 23 -3.02 11.04 8.53
CA GLU A 23 -2.71 12.15 7.62
C GLU A 23 -1.39 11.91 6.87
N ALA A 24 -0.36 11.47 7.60
CA ALA A 24 0.92 11.08 7.02
C ALA A 24 0.74 9.95 5.99
N ALA A 25 -0.03 8.92 6.33
CA ALA A 25 -0.30 7.81 5.43
C ALA A 25 -1.16 8.22 4.21
N LEU A 26 -2.13 9.11 4.37
CA LEU A 26 -2.95 9.62 3.27
C LEU A 26 -2.13 10.41 2.26
N SER A 27 -1.11 11.14 2.72
CA SER A 27 -0.22 11.90 1.83
C SER A 27 0.57 11.00 0.86
N LEU A 28 0.79 9.74 1.23
CA LEU A 28 1.45 8.73 0.38
C LEU A 28 0.52 8.12 -0.68
N LEU A 29 -0.78 8.44 -0.64
CA LEU A 29 -1.77 7.89 -1.56
C LEU A 29 -2.16 8.88 -2.65
N ASP A 30 -2.52 8.33 -3.80
CA ASP A 30 -3.05 9.09 -4.93
C ASP A 30 -4.39 9.76 -4.55
N PRO A 31 -4.74 10.93 -5.13
CA PRO A 31 -5.96 11.65 -4.79
C PRO A 31 -7.24 10.81 -4.92
N SER A 32 -7.32 9.96 -5.94
CA SER A 32 -8.46 9.05 -6.15
C SER A 32 -8.62 8.01 -5.02
N SER A 33 -7.50 7.53 -4.48
CA SER A 33 -7.49 6.61 -3.35
C SER A 33 -7.92 7.30 -2.06
N ARG A 34 -7.45 8.54 -1.82
CA ARG A 34 -7.89 9.36 -0.67
C ARG A 34 -9.39 9.60 -0.69
N GLN A 35 -9.96 9.95 -1.84
CA GLN A 35 -11.39 10.18 -1.99
C GLN A 35 -12.23 8.90 -1.77
N ARG A 36 -11.70 7.72 -2.12
CA ARG A 36 -12.39 6.45 -1.83
C ARG A 36 -12.37 6.14 -0.33
N LEU A 37 -11.23 6.38 0.33
CA LEU A 37 -11.09 6.16 1.78
C LEU A 37 -11.97 7.10 2.61
N SER A 38 -12.21 8.33 2.15
CA SER A 38 -13.09 9.27 2.86
C SER A 38 -14.58 8.92 2.81
N ARG A 39 -15.00 7.96 1.97
CA ARG A 39 -16.41 7.54 1.86
C ARG A 39 -16.80 6.46 2.86
N PHE A 40 -15.85 5.85 3.56
CA PHE A 40 -16.16 4.83 4.56
C PHE A 40 -16.79 5.48 5.80
N TYR A 41 -17.93 4.96 6.22
CA TYR A 41 -18.62 5.41 7.43
C TYR A 41 -17.90 4.98 8.71
N ARG A 42 -17.29 3.79 8.69
CA ARG A 42 -16.57 3.20 9.83
C ARG A 42 -15.08 3.46 9.71
N LYS A 43 -14.46 3.92 10.80
CA LYS A 43 -13.00 4.18 10.85
C LYS A 43 -12.18 2.91 10.62
N GLU A 44 -12.68 1.76 11.05
CA GLU A 44 -12.04 0.47 10.86
C GLU A 44 -11.95 0.09 9.39
N ASP A 45 -12.99 0.37 8.59
CA ASP A 45 -13.01 0.08 7.15
C ASP A 45 -12.05 1.01 6.40
N THR A 46 -12.01 2.29 6.80
CA THR A 46 -11.00 3.23 6.32
C THR A 46 -9.59 2.72 6.60
N PHE A 47 -9.34 2.23 7.82
CA PHE A 47 -8.03 1.69 8.19
C PHE A 47 -7.66 0.45 7.38
N ARG A 48 -8.58 -0.52 7.25
CA ARG A 48 -8.39 -1.72 6.41
C ARG A 48 -8.05 -1.33 4.97
N GLY A 49 -8.80 -0.37 4.42
CA GLY A 49 -8.58 0.14 3.08
C GLY A 49 -7.24 0.89 2.92
N LEU A 50 -6.82 1.62 3.94
CA LEU A 50 -5.54 2.33 3.98
C LEU A 50 -4.37 1.35 4.03
N VAL A 51 -4.41 0.40 4.96
CA VAL A 51 -3.37 -0.62 5.15
C VAL A 51 -3.18 -1.46 3.89
N GLY A 52 -4.26 -1.90 3.23
CA GLY A 52 -4.13 -2.67 1.98
C GLY A 52 -3.39 -1.90 0.88
N ARG A 53 -3.58 -0.58 0.79
CA ARG A 53 -2.90 0.28 -0.19
C ARG A 53 -1.46 0.56 0.18
N LEU A 54 -1.19 0.81 1.47
CA LEU A 54 0.17 0.99 1.96
C LEU A 54 1.00 -0.29 1.81
N LEU A 55 0.42 -1.45 2.11
CA LEU A 55 1.08 -2.75 2.00
C LEU A 55 1.55 -2.99 0.56
N SER A 56 0.71 -2.64 -0.42
CA SER A 56 1.08 -2.72 -1.84
C SER A 56 2.29 -1.84 -2.16
N ARG A 57 2.37 -0.63 -1.58
CA ARG A 57 3.51 0.28 -1.76
C ARG A 57 4.78 -0.19 -1.03
N VAL A 58 4.64 -0.79 0.16
CA VAL A 58 5.76 -1.41 0.88
C VAL A 58 6.30 -2.60 0.08
N LEU A 59 5.41 -3.44 -0.46
CA LEU A 59 5.82 -4.56 -1.30
C LEU A 59 6.63 -4.10 -2.51
N LEU A 60 6.21 -3.02 -3.18
CA LEU A 60 6.95 -2.43 -4.30
C LEU A 60 8.31 -1.88 -3.84
N LYS A 61 8.38 -1.26 -2.66
CA LYS A 61 9.65 -0.81 -2.07
C LYS A 61 10.64 -1.95 -1.85
N GLU A 62 10.16 -3.09 -1.34
CA GLU A 62 10.98 -4.30 -1.19
C GLU A 62 11.46 -4.87 -2.53
N GLN A 63 10.78 -4.54 -3.63
CA GLN A 63 11.22 -4.87 -4.99
C GLN A 63 12.10 -3.79 -5.62
N GLY A 64 12.55 -2.78 -4.85
CA GLY A 64 13.41 -1.70 -5.32
C GLY A 64 12.68 -0.55 -6.03
N ILE A 65 11.35 -0.58 -6.07
CA ILE A 65 10.53 0.48 -6.68
C ILE A 65 10.20 1.50 -5.60
N SER A 66 10.58 2.77 -5.82
CA SER A 66 10.21 3.86 -4.93
C SER A 66 8.68 3.94 -4.79
N PRO A 67 8.13 3.99 -3.55
CA PRO A 67 6.70 4.13 -3.33
C PRO A 67 6.06 5.33 -4.02
N ASN A 68 6.82 6.39 -4.29
CA ASN A 68 6.32 7.60 -4.96
C ASN A 68 6.25 7.46 -6.48
N ASP A 69 7.01 6.53 -7.06
CA ASP A 69 7.04 6.29 -8.51
C ASP A 69 6.00 5.24 -8.94
N ALA A 70 5.38 4.57 -7.97
CA ALA A 70 4.34 3.58 -8.20
C ALA A 70 2.97 4.24 -8.42
N SER A 71 2.47 4.15 -9.65
CA SER A 71 1.10 4.59 -10.00
C SER A 71 0.12 3.41 -9.98
N PHE A 72 -1.02 3.59 -9.32
CA PHE A 72 -2.07 2.57 -9.23
C PHE A 72 -3.32 3.00 -10.02
N SER A 73 -3.90 2.04 -10.77
CA SER A 73 -5.21 2.20 -11.41
C SER A 73 -6.10 1.01 -11.05
N THR A 74 -7.34 1.05 -11.51
CA THR A 74 -8.35 0.02 -11.28
C THR A 74 -8.90 -0.47 -12.61
N THR A 75 -9.02 -1.78 -12.76
CA THR A 75 -9.71 -2.38 -13.92
C THR A 75 -11.20 -2.00 -13.91
N GLU A 76 -11.94 -2.29 -14.99
CA GLU A 76 -13.40 -2.11 -15.03
C GLU A 76 -14.12 -2.86 -13.90
N ALA A 77 -13.62 -4.04 -13.53
CA ALA A 77 -14.09 -4.83 -12.38
C ALA A 77 -13.62 -4.31 -11.00
N GLY A 78 -12.92 -3.17 -10.94
CA GLY A 78 -12.46 -2.55 -9.69
C GLY A 78 -11.19 -3.15 -9.08
N LYS A 79 -10.54 -4.12 -9.73
CA LYS A 79 -9.30 -4.73 -9.23
C LYS A 79 -8.13 -3.74 -9.38
N PRO A 80 -7.38 -3.44 -8.30
CA PRO A 80 -6.24 -2.54 -8.39
C PRO A 80 -5.07 -3.19 -9.13
N TYR A 81 -4.39 -2.43 -9.99
CA TYR A 81 -3.18 -2.84 -10.70
C TYR A 81 -2.17 -1.68 -10.76
N VAL A 82 -0.89 -2.03 -10.91
CA VAL A 82 0.21 -1.05 -11.06
C VAL A 82 0.31 -0.67 -12.53
N VAL A 83 0.20 0.62 -12.85
CA VAL A 83 0.18 1.14 -14.24
C VAL A 83 1.59 1.36 -14.78
N GLY A 84 2.53 1.67 -13.91
CA GLY A 84 3.91 1.94 -14.29
C GLY A 84 4.75 2.32 -13.10
N THR A 85 6.04 2.08 -13.25
CA THR A 85 7.11 2.68 -12.45
C THR A 85 7.97 3.41 -13.48
N ASN A 86 8.40 4.64 -13.22
CA ASN A 86 9.17 5.39 -14.22
C ASN A 86 10.62 4.85 -14.39
N ASN A 87 10.96 3.73 -13.76
CA ASN A 87 12.25 3.04 -13.84
C ASN A 87 12.06 1.52 -13.81
N TRP A 88 11.40 0.96 -14.84
CA TRP A 88 11.58 -0.46 -15.17
C TRP A 88 12.95 -0.65 -15.85
N ASP A 89 14.03 -0.36 -15.12
CA ASP A 89 15.35 -0.83 -15.54
C ASP A 89 15.36 -2.35 -15.32
N GLN A 90 15.69 -3.12 -16.37
CA GLN A 90 15.57 -4.59 -16.42
C GLN A 90 16.59 -5.33 -15.53
N SER A 91 17.19 -4.66 -14.56
CA SER A 91 18.18 -5.25 -13.66
C SER A 91 17.48 -5.75 -12.40
N PHE A 92 16.79 -6.90 -12.48
CA PHE A 92 16.46 -7.67 -11.29
C PHE A 92 17.77 -8.07 -10.59
N PRO A 93 18.09 -7.60 -9.37
CA PRO A 93 19.19 -8.17 -8.63
C PRO A 93 18.77 -9.58 -8.21
N VAL A 94 19.52 -10.56 -8.73
CA VAL A 94 19.56 -11.92 -8.20
C VAL A 94 19.71 -11.83 -6.69
N PHE A 95 18.70 -12.28 -5.95
CA PHE A 95 18.74 -12.36 -4.49
C PHE A 95 19.90 -13.29 -4.07
N THR A 96 21.03 -12.72 -3.69
CA THR A 96 22.06 -13.44 -2.93
C THR A 96 21.61 -13.49 -1.48
N LEU A 97 20.97 -14.60 -1.12
CA LEU A 97 20.69 -14.99 0.27
C LEU A 97 22.00 -15.20 1.01
N VAL A 98 22.37 -14.26 1.88
CA VAL A 98 23.29 -14.54 2.98
C VAL A 98 22.46 -15.15 4.11
N SER A 99 22.59 -16.47 4.28
CA SER A 99 22.17 -17.17 5.49
C SER A 99 23.17 -16.86 6.62
N ARG A 100 22.67 -16.48 7.79
CA ARG A 100 23.31 -16.79 9.07
C ARG A 100 22.26 -17.35 10.02
#